data_AF-A0A8E2U2B0-F1
#
_entry.id   AF-A0A8E2U2B0-F1
#
_cell.length_a   1.000
_cell.length_b   1.000
_cell.length_c   1.000
_cell.angle_alpha   90.00
_cell.angle_beta   90.00
_cell.angle_gamma   90.00
#
_symmetry.space_group_name_H-M   'P 1'
#
loop_
_entity.id
_entity.type
_entity.pdbx_description
1 polymer ?
#
loop_
_entity_poly.entity_id
_entity_poly.type
_entity_poly.pdbx_seq_one_letter_code
_entity_poly.pdbx_strand_id
1 'polypeptide(L)'
;MALGDERRAIGRANEQSRRNIGSQIEAERRAIGRQIEAERRGEAVVEDINSLVRPPRQSRPLKRLDPVGSIPAQRSSAPYKPRAATTAGIASPLIEGASGAGATLAREYHAGITLTSSDGLISLDVEPLKKITMHDANGEPVVMEFAQP
;
A
#
# COMPACT_ATOMS: atom_id res chain seq x y z
N MET A 1 47.98 19.04 -78.76
CA MET A 1 47.76 19.97 -77.64
C MET A 1 49.12 20.51 -77.24
N ALA A 2 49.31 21.83 -77.10
CA ALA A 2 50.63 22.38 -76.81
C ALA A 2 50.97 22.18 -75.32
N LEU A 3 52.21 21.81 -75.00
CA LEU A 3 52.70 21.56 -73.63
C LEU A 3 52.44 22.71 -72.63
N GLY A 4 52.21 23.93 -73.12
CA GLY A 4 51.84 25.09 -72.29
C GLY A 4 50.39 25.05 -71.78
N ASP A 5 49.47 24.39 -72.48
CA ASP A 5 48.06 24.28 -72.08
C ASP A 5 47.89 23.27 -70.95
N GLU A 6 48.58 22.12 -71.06
CA GLU A 6 48.58 21.07 -70.04
C GLU A 6 49.16 21.57 -68.70
N ARG A 7 50.28 22.31 -68.72
CA ARG A 7 50.84 22.90 -67.50
C ARG A 7 49.88 23.89 -66.83
N ARG A 8 49.16 24.70 -67.60
CA ARG A 8 48.16 25.63 -67.07
C ARG A 8 46.95 24.90 -66.46
N ALA A 9 46.49 23.82 -67.10
CA ALA A 9 45.41 22.98 -66.57
C ALA A 9 45.80 22.31 -65.24
N ILE A 10 47.02 21.75 -65.17
CA ILE A 10 47.57 21.15 -63.94
C ILE A 10 47.70 22.22 -62.84
N GLY A 11 48.15 23.42 -63.18
CA GLY A 11 48.24 24.55 -62.24
C GLY A 11 46.88 24.89 -61.60
N ARG A 12 45.82 25.01 -62.43
CA ARG A 12 44.46 25.27 -61.95
C ARG A 12 43.92 24.13 -61.10
N ALA A 13 44.15 22.88 -61.48
CA ALA A 13 43.72 21.71 -60.72
C ALA A 13 44.39 21.66 -59.33
N ASN A 14 45.70 21.94 -59.28
CA ASN A 14 46.44 21.99 -58.02
C ASN A 14 45.99 23.15 -57.13
N GLU A 15 45.73 24.32 -57.70
CA GLU A 15 45.20 25.47 -56.96
C GLU A 15 43.81 25.16 -56.37
N GLN A 16 42.93 24.56 -57.17
CA GLN A 16 41.60 24.16 -56.72
C GLN A 16 41.67 23.10 -55.63
N SER A 17 42.56 22.11 -55.77
CA SER A 17 42.79 21.09 -54.74
C SER A 17 43.26 21.72 -53.43
N ARG A 18 44.19 22.68 -53.47
CA ARG A 18 44.69 23.37 -52.26
C ARG A 18 43.60 24.21 -51.59
N ARG A 19 42.79 24.92 -52.37
CA ARG A 19 41.65 25.70 -51.85
C ARG A 19 40.60 24.80 -51.19
N ASN A 20 40.28 23.67 -51.83
CA ASN A 20 39.33 22.70 -51.29
C ASN A 20 39.81 22.13 -49.96
N ILE A 21 41.07 21.69 -49.89
CA ILE A 21 41.69 21.19 -48.65
C ILE A 21 41.64 22.27 -47.56
N GLY A 22 42.00 23.52 -47.88
CA GLY A 22 41.92 24.64 -46.94
C GLY A 22 40.51 24.84 -46.39
N SER A 23 39.51 24.85 -47.27
CA SER A 23 38.10 25.01 -46.87
C SER A 23 37.59 23.85 -46.00
N GLN A 24 38.05 22.62 -46.27
CA GLN A 24 37.72 21.44 -45.48
C GLN A 24 38.31 21.53 -44.08
N ILE A 25 39.61 21.86 -43.97
CA ILE A 25 40.29 22.01 -42.67
C ILE A 25 39.64 23.12 -41.84
N GLU A 26 39.24 24.23 -42.45
CA GLU A 26 38.51 25.28 -41.73
C GLU A 26 37.13 24.83 -41.25
N ALA A 27 36.39 24.10 -42.08
CA ALA A 27 35.09 23.56 -41.71
C ALA A 27 35.21 22.56 -40.56
N GLU A 28 36.22 21.68 -40.60
CA GLU A 28 36.55 20.73 -39.53
C GLU A 28 36.90 21.44 -38.23
N ARG A 29 37.78 22.44 -38.26
CA ARG A 29 38.13 23.22 -37.05
C ARG A 29 36.90 23.88 -36.43
N ARG A 30 36.01 24.45 -37.25
CA ARG A 30 34.76 25.03 -36.76
C ARG A 30 33.82 23.98 -36.20
N ALA A 31 33.73 22.81 -36.83
CA ALA A 31 32.89 21.70 -36.36
C ALA A 31 33.37 21.16 -35.02
N ILE A 32 34.69 20.93 -34.87
CA ILE A 32 35.32 20.50 -33.62
C ILE A 32 35.08 21.54 -32.52
N GLY A 33 35.24 22.83 -32.82
CA GLY A 33 34.95 23.91 -31.87
C GLY A 33 33.52 23.86 -31.35
N ARG A 34 32.54 23.71 -32.26
CA ARG A 34 31.12 23.56 -31.88
C ARG A 34 30.86 22.30 -31.05
N GLN A 35 31.52 21.18 -31.37
CA GLN A 35 31.39 19.94 -30.60
C GLN A 35 31.91 20.12 -29.17
N ILE A 36 33.10 20.70 -28.99
CA ILE A 36 33.68 20.95 -27.66
C ILE A 36 32.81 21.90 -26.84
N GLU A 37 32.21 22.91 -27.47
CA GLU A 37 31.28 23.80 -26.79
C GLU A 37 29.99 23.08 -26.36
N ALA A 38 29.42 22.25 -27.23
CA ALA A 38 28.21 21.46 -26.91
C ALA A 38 28.48 20.45 -25.79
N GLU A 39 29.64 19.78 -25.81
CA GLU A 39 30.10 18.89 -24.75
C GLU A 39 30.27 19.63 -23.42
N ARG A 40 30.92 20.81 -23.43
CA ARG A 40 31.11 21.63 -22.22
C ARG A 40 29.80 22.16 -21.64
N ARG A 41 28.83 22.50 -22.48
CA ARG A 41 27.48 22.90 -22.02
C ARG A 41 26.68 21.71 -21.51
N GLY A 42 27.14 20.48 -21.79
CA GLY A 42 26.46 19.26 -21.37
C GLY A 42 25.09 19.09 -22.01
N GLU A 43 24.88 19.62 -23.23
CA GLU A 43 23.56 19.64 -23.89
C GLU A 43 22.95 18.23 -23.99
N ALA A 44 23.77 17.23 -24.34
CA ALA A 44 23.35 15.83 -24.39
C ALA A 44 22.91 15.27 -23.02
N VAL A 45 23.59 15.68 -21.94
CA VAL A 45 23.24 15.25 -20.58
C VAL A 45 21.95 15.92 -20.12
N VAL A 46 21.76 17.20 -20.45
CA VAL A 46 20.51 17.93 -20.17
C VAL A 46 19.34 17.32 -20.95
N GLU A 47 19.54 16.95 -22.21
CA GLU A 47 18.53 16.28 -23.03
C GLU A 47 18.15 14.92 -22.44
N ASP A 48 19.13 14.10 -22.04
CA ASP A 48 18.89 12.80 -21.40
C ASP A 48 18.12 12.96 -20.08
N ILE A 49 18.53 13.90 -19.22
CA ILE A 49 17.81 14.23 -17.98
C ILE A 49 16.37 14.66 -18.29
N ASN A 50 16.16 15.56 -19.24
CA ASN A 50 14.82 16.01 -19.63
C ASN A 50 13.95 14.88 -20.20
N SER A 51 14.56 13.86 -20.82
CA SER A 51 13.86 12.66 -21.31
C SER A 51 13.36 11.77 -20.17
N LEU A 52 14.12 11.71 -19.07
CA LEU A 52 13.80 10.93 -17.87
C LEU A 52 12.87 11.67 -16.90
N VAL A 53 12.94 13.00 -16.89
CA VAL A 53 12.05 13.85 -16.10
C VAL A 53 10.66 13.80 -16.72
N ARG A 54 9.79 13.00 -16.11
CA ARG A 54 8.36 13.02 -16.44
C ARG A 54 7.84 14.44 -16.26
N PRO A 55 7.22 15.06 -17.29
CA PRO A 55 6.65 16.37 -17.14
C PRO A 55 5.62 16.34 -15.99
N PRO A 56 5.63 17.33 -15.07
CA PRO A 56 4.66 17.38 -13.99
C PRO A 56 3.26 17.36 -14.62
N ARG A 57 2.42 16.42 -14.19
CA ARG A 57 1.03 16.36 -14.65
C ARG A 57 0.37 17.67 -14.27
N GLN A 58 0.01 18.47 -15.28
CA GLN A 58 -0.81 19.65 -15.09
C GLN A 58 -2.13 19.19 -14.46
N SER A 59 -2.40 19.64 -13.23
CA SER A 59 -3.64 19.31 -12.54
C SER A 59 -4.78 20.00 -13.28
N ARG A 60 -5.78 19.23 -13.71
CA ARG A 60 -6.95 19.82 -14.35
C ARG A 60 -7.67 20.66 -13.30
N PRO A 61 -7.92 21.96 -13.54
CA PRO A 61 -8.65 22.78 -12.59
C PRO A 61 -10.06 22.19 -12.40
N LEU A 62 -10.53 22.20 -11.16
CA LEU A 62 -11.90 21.80 -10.85
C LEU A 62 -12.86 22.74 -11.56
N LYS A 63 -14.00 22.19 -12.03
CA LYS A 63 -15.09 23.02 -12.54
C LYS A 63 -15.57 23.91 -11.40
N ARG A 64 -15.69 25.22 -11.66
CA ARG A 64 -16.37 26.12 -10.73
C ARG A 64 -17.84 25.73 -10.71
N LEU A 65 -18.36 25.45 -9.50
CA LEU A 65 -19.78 25.26 -9.28
C LEU A 65 -20.38 26.65 -9.06
N ASP A 66 -21.46 26.96 -9.75
CA ASP A 66 -22.22 28.18 -9.47
C ASP A 66 -22.74 28.13 -8.02
N PRO A 67 -22.72 29.24 -7.30
CA PRO A 67 -23.26 29.28 -5.95
C PRO A 67 -24.75 28.98 -6.01
N VAL A 68 -25.15 27.82 -5.48
CA VAL A 68 -26.56 27.54 -5.22
C VAL A 68 -27.03 28.56 -4.18
N GLY A 69 -28.09 29.30 -4.50
CA GLY A 69 -28.68 30.27 -3.59
C GLY A 69 -29.04 29.62 -2.25
N SER A 70 -29.06 30.41 -1.18
CA SER A 70 -29.43 29.91 0.14
C SER A 70 -30.85 29.36 0.11
N ILE A 71 -30.99 28.06 0.39
CA ILE A 71 -32.29 27.47 0.69
C ILE A 71 -32.75 28.09 2.02
N PRO A 72 -34.00 28.60 2.12
CA PRO A 72 -34.50 29.15 3.37
C PRO A 72 -34.46 28.07 4.46
N ALA A 73 -34.04 28.45 5.67
CA ALA A 73 -33.90 27.53 6.78
C ALA A 73 -35.25 26.89 7.13
N GLN A 74 -35.44 25.61 6.79
CA GLN A 74 -36.56 24.81 7.27
C GLN A 74 -36.18 24.17 8.61
N ARG A 75 -36.91 24.55 9.66
CA ARG A 75 -36.85 23.85 10.95
C ARG A 75 -37.78 22.64 10.89
N SER A 76 -37.22 21.45 10.82
CA SER A 76 -37.95 20.21 11.09
C SER A 76 -37.61 19.74 12.50
N SER A 77 -38.62 19.24 13.22
CA SER A 77 -38.45 18.57 14.49
C SER A 77 -39.10 17.20 14.35
N ALA A 78 -38.33 16.14 14.56
CA ALA A 78 -38.84 14.79 14.72
C ALA A 78 -38.80 14.44 16.20
N PRO A 79 -39.88 13.85 16.78
CA PRO A 79 -39.83 13.38 18.16
C PRO A 79 -38.76 12.29 18.29
N TYR A 80 -37.84 12.48 19.23
CA TYR A 80 -36.84 11.47 19.56
C TYR A 80 -37.53 10.23 20.13
N LYS A 81 -37.40 9.10 19.43
CA LYS A 81 -37.80 7.79 19.95
C LYS A 81 -36.54 7.06 20.44
N PRO A 82 -36.29 6.99 21.75
CA PRO A 82 -35.16 6.23 22.27
C PRO A 82 -35.30 4.76 21.86
N ARG A 83 -34.17 4.14 21.50
CA ARG A 83 -34.09 2.69 21.30
C ARG A 83 -34.37 2.01 22.63
N ALA A 84 -35.18 0.95 22.64
CA ALA A 84 -35.39 0.16 23.85
C ALA A 84 -34.03 -0.30 24.40
N ALA A 85 -33.80 -0.07 25.70
CA ALA A 85 -32.61 -0.55 26.37
C ALA A 85 -32.65 -2.08 26.35
N THR A 86 -31.85 -2.70 25.50
CA THR A 86 -31.56 -4.12 25.58
C THR A 86 -30.56 -4.31 26.72
N THR A 87 -31.03 -4.77 27.88
CA THR A 87 -30.17 -5.36 28.91
C THR A 87 -29.63 -6.68 28.37
N ALA A 88 -28.52 -6.60 27.65
CA ALA A 88 -27.78 -7.77 27.17
C ALA A 88 -26.49 -7.86 27.98
N GLY A 89 -26.33 -8.93 28.75
CA GLY A 89 -25.09 -9.18 29.50
C GLY A 89 -25.31 -10.13 30.67
N ILE A 90 -24.25 -10.86 31.00
CA ILE A 90 -24.15 -11.66 32.22
C ILE A 90 -23.52 -10.76 33.28
N ALA A 91 -24.16 -10.59 34.45
CA ALA A 91 -23.61 -9.73 35.49
C ALA A 91 -22.49 -10.44 36.27
N SER A 92 -21.29 -9.86 36.26
CA SER A 92 -20.16 -10.38 37.05
C SER A 92 -20.29 -9.93 38.51
N PRO A 93 -19.83 -10.73 39.50
CA PRO A 93 -19.13 -12.02 39.37
C PRO A 93 -20.09 -13.19 39.13
N LEU A 94 -19.55 -14.26 38.53
CA LEU A 94 -20.23 -15.56 38.44
C LEU A 94 -19.84 -16.44 39.62
N ILE A 95 -20.84 -17.02 40.29
CA ILE A 95 -20.65 -17.94 41.42
C ILE A 95 -21.16 -19.31 41.01
N GLU A 96 -20.36 -20.35 41.24
CA GLU A 96 -20.77 -21.72 40.92
C GLU A 96 -21.69 -22.30 42.00
N GLY A 97 -22.79 -22.94 41.58
CA GLY A 97 -23.75 -23.57 42.50
C GLY A 97 -24.65 -22.59 43.26
N ALA A 98 -25.40 -23.09 44.24
CA ALA A 98 -26.29 -22.24 45.04
C ALA A 98 -25.47 -21.36 46.01
N SER A 99 -25.61 -20.03 45.92
CA SER A 99 -24.94 -19.09 46.84
C SER A 99 -25.40 -19.30 48.28
N GLY A 100 -24.49 -19.71 49.18
CA GLY A 100 -24.77 -19.86 50.62
C GLY A 100 -23.85 -20.87 51.33
N ALA A 101 -23.89 -20.89 52.67
CA ALA A 101 -23.19 -21.89 53.47
C ALA A 101 -23.82 -23.28 53.22
N GLY A 102 -23.09 -24.18 52.55
CA GLY A 102 -23.60 -25.47 52.07
C GLY A 102 -23.80 -25.55 50.55
N ALA A 103 -23.28 -24.58 49.79
CA ALA A 103 -23.28 -24.57 48.33
C ALA A 103 -22.77 -25.91 47.76
N THR A 104 -23.63 -26.59 47.01
CA THR A 104 -23.26 -27.76 46.21
C THR A 104 -22.79 -27.29 44.84
N LEU A 105 -21.61 -27.77 44.43
CA LEU A 105 -21.08 -27.50 43.10
C LEU A 105 -21.97 -28.18 42.07
N ALA A 106 -22.49 -27.43 41.11
CA ALA A 106 -23.40 -27.91 40.08
C ALA A 106 -22.61 -28.30 38.81
N ARG A 107 -21.81 -29.37 38.89
CA ARG A 107 -21.01 -29.92 37.79
C ARG A 107 -21.52 -31.29 37.36
N GLU A 108 -21.63 -31.50 36.06
CA GLU A 108 -21.81 -32.83 35.45
C GLU A 108 -20.56 -33.18 34.64
N TYR A 109 -20.20 -34.46 34.62
CA TYR A 109 -19.05 -34.97 33.89
C TYR A 109 -19.47 -35.92 32.76
N HIS A 110 -18.65 -36.00 31.71
CA HIS A 110 -18.75 -37.01 30.66
C HIS A 110 -18.25 -38.36 31.19
N ALA A 111 -18.46 -39.43 30.40
CA ALA A 111 -17.88 -40.73 30.71
C ALA A 111 -16.34 -40.60 30.82
N GLY A 112 -15.76 -41.29 31.81
CA GLY A 112 -14.32 -41.27 32.06
C GLY A 112 -13.54 -41.74 30.84
N ILE A 113 -12.44 -41.03 30.55
CA ILE A 113 -11.48 -41.38 29.50
C ILE A 113 -10.12 -41.64 30.13
N THR A 114 -9.41 -42.63 29.59
CA THR A 114 -8.03 -42.90 29.98
C THR A 114 -7.08 -42.21 29.01
N LEU A 115 -6.33 -41.23 29.51
CA LEU A 115 -5.28 -40.55 28.75
C LEU A 115 -3.95 -41.26 29.01
N THR A 116 -3.41 -41.91 28.00
CA THR A 116 -2.09 -42.55 28.06
C THR A 116 -1.03 -41.64 27.43
N SER A 117 0.12 -41.51 28.09
CA SER A 117 1.26 -40.77 27.57
C SER A 117 1.74 -41.39 26.25
N SER A 118 2.38 -40.57 25.40
CA SER A 118 2.87 -41.03 24.09
C SER A 118 3.92 -42.15 24.18
N ASP A 119 4.65 -42.22 25.29
CA ASP A 119 5.62 -43.28 25.60
C ASP A 119 5.01 -44.48 26.35
N GLY A 120 3.72 -44.42 26.70
CA GLY A 120 2.98 -45.51 27.34
C GLY A 120 3.28 -45.73 28.83
N LEU A 121 4.15 -44.93 29.44
CA LEU A 121 4.55 -45.12 30.84
C LEU A 121 3.52 -44.62 31.86
N ILE A 122 2.67 -43.67 31.50
CA ILE A 122 1.72 -43.03 32.41
C ILE A 122 0.32 -43.09 31.79
N SER A 123 -0.66 -43.54 32.55
CA SER A 123 -2.07 -43.43 32.20
C SER A 123 -2.83 -42.70 33.30
N LEU A 124 -3.72 -41.80 32.89
CA LEU A 124 -4.54 -40.98 33.76
C LEU A 124 -6.00 -41.19 33.40
N ASP A 125 -6.79 -41.67 34.37
CA ASP A 125 -8.24 -41.71 34.24
C ASP A 125 -8.79 -40.33 34.62
N VAL A 126 -9.45 -39.70 33.65
CA VAL A 126 -9.99 -38.34 33.80
C VAL A 126 -11.47 -38.38 33.47
N GLU A 127 -12.27 -37.72 34.29
CA GLU A 127 -13.69 -37.44 34.02
C GLU A 127 -13.80 -36.01 33.47
N PRO A 128 -14.01 -35.83 32.16
CA PRO A 128 -14.07 -34.50 31.57
C PRO A 128 -15.35 -33.76 31.98
N LEU A 129 -15.27 -32.45 32.17
CA LEU A 129 -16.46 -31.63 32.44
C LEU A 129 -17.43 -31.68 31.26
N LYS A 130 -18.70 -31.91 31.56
CA LYS A 130 -19.82 -31.86 30.60
C LYS A 130 -20.61 -30.58 30.75
N LYS A 131 -20.93 -30.19 31.97
CA LYS A 131 -21.79 -29.05 32.26
C LYS A 131 -21.43 -28.42 33.59
N ILE A 132 -21.48 -27.10 33.64
CA ILE A 132 -21.36 -26.32 34.87
C ILE A 132 -22.45 -25.27 34.91
N THR A 133 -23.16 -25.18 36.03
CA THR A 133 -24.19 -24.15 36.27
C THR A 133 -23.66 -23.14 37.27
N MET A 134 -23.64 -21.88 36.84
CA MET A 134 -23.25 -20.72 37.65
C MET A 134 -24.44 -19.79 37.82
N HIS A 135 -24.37 -18.88 38.79
CA HIS A 135 -25.31 -17.80 38.97
C HIS A 135 -24.58 -16.46 38.81
N ASP A 136 -25.20 -15.54 38.09
CA ASP A 136 -24.68 -14.18 37.92
C ASP A 136 -24.95 -13.31 39.16
N ALA A 137 -24.45 -12.07 39.17
CA ALA A 137 -24.66 -11.16 40.31
C ALA A 137 -26.13 -10.81 40.58
N ASN A 138 -27.04 -11.09 39.64
CA ASN A 138 -28.49 -10.94 39.80
C ASN A 138 -29.17 -12.27 40.24
N GLY A 139 -28.40 -13.36 40.36
CA GLY A 139 -28.90 -14.69 40.70
C GLY A 139 -29.40 -15.51 39.50
N GLU A 140 -29.27 -14.99 38.27
CA GLU A 140 -29.72 -15.68 37.06
C GLU A 140 -28.79 -16.84 36.70
N PRO A 141 -29.32 -18.02 36.31
CA PRO A 141 -28.50 -19.17 35.98
C PRO A 141 -27.80 -18.99 34.62
N VAL A 142 -26.49 -19.19 34.64
CA VAL A 142 -25.60 -19.25 33.48
C VAL A 142 -25.08 -20.67 33.36
N VAL A 143 -25.50 -21.35 32.29
CA VAL A 143 -25.10 -22.73 32.01
C VAL A 143 -24.01 -22.73 30.95
N MET A 144 -22.88 -23.36 31.25
CA MET A 144 -21.84 -23.65 30.27
C MET A 144 -21.81 -25.15 29.98
N GLU A 145 -22.00 -25.51 28.71
CA GLU A 145 -21.96 -26.89 28.22
C GLU A 145 -20.69 -27.11 27.41
N PHE A 146 -19.95 -28.16 27.76
CA PHE A 146 -18.68 -28.52 27.12
C PHE A 146 -18.88 -29.73 26.22
N ALA A 147 -18.31 -29.66 25.02
CA ALA A 147 -18.29 -30.77 24.09
C ALA A 147 -17.51 -31.96 24.68
N GLN A 148 -17.84 -33.17 24.21
CA GLN A 148 -17.11 -34.37 24.60
C GLN A 148 -15.69 -34.33 23.99
N PRO A 149 -14.64 -34.58 24.79
CA PRO A 149 -13.26 -34.59 24.33
C PRO A 149 -12.87 -35.87 23.60
#